data_AF-A0A075JVT5-F1
#
_entry.id   AF-A0A075JVT5-F1
#
_cell.length_a   1.000
_cell.length_b   1.000
_cell.length_c   1.000
_cell.angle_alpha   90.00
_cell.angle_beta   90.00
_cell.angle_gamma   90.00
#
_symmetry.space_group_name_H-M   'P 1'
#
loop_
_entity.id
_entity.type
_entity.pdbx_description
1 polymer ?
#
loop_
_entity_poly.entity_id
_entity_poly.type
_entity_poly.pdbx_seq_one_letter_code
_entity_poly.pdbx_strand_id
1 'polypeptide(L)'
;MIEVYIRGELVDIKAGSFNLQKNLNGFDTLTFTIMTFEDNRWFQEGEEVKAFYKGKKIFGGFIHKPKESNALYNYMLHNIQVKGYEYLLDKITVGRAYQNKYSKEVLEALYNEYFKLEGIRNVLADKGAYLTDVKFGYISGLKAVERLAEKSNYILRITPDKDIIFKDKDNFPAPFNLNWENTLRGTVRVSKGNPKYRNQQHIVGGHALTNGLVEEFKGDGSNKNFTLAYPVGSQAQVYISRNGAPFESVIMGLKKLGTDKEGMEFFFEIGDNVVTQNSNSEALTEADIIQVRYYGMYPVVLVNKSRSEIRRRKELDKGTGIVGAVVETNLRGLDRIEEENARILNHYATQNSFEVEYETDIDGLEPGMLQQVNLPEHDLVNTEGLITSVRARDKDNRIVYSVKVINGPAHEDWVSFFGKSENKDRELIEGLELIQPVHEFDKWWKETEFPNLFNTYIYPSRNTFPSSSLYPVLLGASSLKYIAYYINGNEAGRVPILTSDQDRDTLAIYSRAIMGSDIDGKITHLAWIGGSLATSEVGTGIYLDIQEFNFEKSKLETLQIEKTDWRWL
;
A
#
# COMPACT_ATOMS: atom_id res chain seq x y z
N MET A 1 -18.97 -11.18 -34.10
CA MET A 1 -17.84 -10.34 -34.55
C MET A 1 -17.20 -9.71 -33.31
N ILE A 2 -15.89 -9.44 -33.36
CA ILE A 2 -15.21 -8.67 -32.31
C ILE A 2 -15.34 -7.20 -32.67
N GLU A 3 -15.75 -6.39 -31.72
CA GLU A 3 -15.91 -4.94 -31.89
C GLU A 3 -15.02 -4.25 -30.87
N VAL A 4 -14.15 -3.36 -31.33
CA VAL A 4 -13.25 -2.59 -30.46
C VAL A 4 -13.62 -1.12 -30.62
N TYR A 5 -13.84 -0.46 -29.49
CA TYR A 5 -14.15 0.96 -29.42
C TYR A 5 -13.02 1.71 -28.73
N ILE A 6 -12.60 2.83 -29.32
CA ILE A 6 -11.65 3.78 -28.73
C ILE A 6 -12.35 5.14 -28.68
N ARG A 7 -12.40 5.76 -27.49
CA ARG A 7 -13.18 7.00 -27.27
C ARG A 7 -14.66 6.90 -27.68
N GLY A 8 -15.22 5.70 -27.70
CA GLY A 8 -16.60 5.44 -28.11
C GLY A 8 -16.81 5.26 -29.62
N GLU A 9 -15.76 5.40 -30.44
CA GLU A 9 -15.82 5.11 -31.88
C GLU A 9 -15.36 3.68 -32.17
N LEU A 10 -16.07 3.00 -33.07
CA LEU A 10 -15.67 1.69 -33.57
C LEU A 10 -14.40 1.82 -34.42
N VAL A 11 -13.40 0.96 -34.18
CA VAL A 11 -12.15 0.91 -34.96
C VAL A 11 -12.00 -0.40 -35.71
N ASP A 12 -11.48 -0.31 -36.93
CA ASP A 12 -11.20 -1.48 -37.77
C ASP A 12 -9.88 -2.15 -37.35
N ILE A 13 -10.02 -3.33 -36.74
CA ILE A 13 -8.87 -4.14 -36.33
C ILE A 13 -8.49 -5.15 -37.41
N LYS A 14 -7.19 -5.38 -37.58
CA LYS A 14 -6.67 -6.44 -38.45
C LYS A 14 -7.10 -7.81 -37.92
N ALA A 15 -7.72 -8.64 -38.77
CA ALA A 15 -8.12 -9.99 -38.43
C ALA A 15 -6.95 -10.81 -37.86
N GLY A 16 -7.21 -11.58 -36.80
CA GLY A 16 -6.20 -12.37 -36.09
C GLY A 16 -5.19 -11.57 -35.26
N SER A 17 -5.28 -10.23 -35.20
CA SER A 17 -4.41 -9.41 -34.35
C SER A 17 -4.91 -9.31 -32.89
N PHE A 18 -6.18 -9.65 -32.64
CA PHE A 18 -6.77 -9.57 -31.31
C PHE A 18 -6.19 -10.64 -30.38
N ASN A 19 -5.60 -10.19 -29.28
CA ASN A 19 -5.07 -11.04 -28.21
C ASN A 19 -5.34 -10.39 -26.86
N LEU A 20 -6.26 -10.97 -26.10
CA LEU A 20 -6.60 -10.60 -24.74
C LEU A 20 -5.96 -11.62 -23.80
N GLN A 21 -5.09 -11.17 -22.91
CA GLN A 21 -4.48 -11.99 -21.87
C GLN A 21 -4.97 -11.54 -20.51
N LYS A 22 -5.64 -12.45 -19.80
CA LYS A 22 -6.09 -12.28 -18.43
C LYS A 22 -5.16 -13.01 -17.48
N ASN A 23 -4.76 -12.34 -16.41
CA ASN A 23 -3.80 -12.87 -15.44
C ASN A 23 -4.40 -12.92 -14.03
N LEU A 24 -3.95 -13.86 -13.20
CA LEU A 24 -4.36 -13.94 -11.80
C LEU A 24 -3.88 -12.72 -11.00
N ASN A 25 -2.64 -12.27 -11.26
CA ASN A 25 -2.01 -11.12 -10.62
C ASN A 25 -1.59 -10.10 -11.67
N GLY A 26 -1.58 -8.82 -11.30
CA GLY A 26 -1.22 -7.73 -12.21
C GLY A 26 -2.33 -7.38 -13.21
N PHE A 27 -1.94 -6.86 -14.37
CA PHE A 27 -2.88 -6.33 -15.36
C PHE A 27 -3.42 -7.42 -16.28
N ASP A 28 -4.72 -7.36 -16.53
CA ASP A 28 -5.26 -7.88 -17.78
C ASP A 28 -4.73 -6.99 -18.93
N THR A 29 -4.38 -7.60 -20.05
CA THR A 29 -3.78 -6.90 -21.19
C THR A 29 -4.49 -7.24 -22.48
N LEU A 30 -4.72 -6.23 -23.30
CA LEU A 30 -5.27 -6.40 -24.64
C LEU A 30 -4.30 -5.83 -25.66
N THR A 31 -4.00 -6.62 -26.69
CA THR A 31 -3.21 -6.18 -27.85
C THR A 31 -3.98 -6.43 -29.13
N PHE A 32 -3.93 -5.47 -30.04
CA PHE A 32 -4.51 -5.56 -31.39
C PHE A 32 -3.83 -4.55 -32.33
N THR A 33 -4.04 -4.74 -33.63
CA THR A 33 -3.53 -3.84 -34.67
C THR A 33 -4.69 -3.15 -35.36
N ILE A 34 -4.67 -1.82 -35.42
CA ILE A 34 -5.63 -1.01 -36.19
C ILE A 34 -5.03 -0.70 -37.56
N MET A 35 -5.87 -0.72 -38.59
CA MET A 35 -5.51 -0.28 -39.94
C MET A 35 -6.19 1.06 -40.23
N THR A 36 -5.42 2.09 -40.57
CA THR A 36 -5.94 3.41 -40.97
C THR A 36 -5.56 3.70 -42.42
N PHE A 37 -6.54 4.05 -43.26
CA PHE A 37 -6.38 4.41 -44.67
C PHE A 37 -6.70 5.90 -44.84
N GLU A 38 -5.79 6.69 -45.42
CA GLU A 38 -5.93 8.13 -45.80
C GLU A 38 -6.35 9.11 -44.68
N ASP A 39 -7.22 8.70 -43.77
CA ASP A 39 -7.62 9.32 -42.51
C ASP A 39 -6.48 9.13 -41.50
N ASN A 40 -5.64 10.15 -41.37
CA ASN A 40 -4.61 10.17 -40.33
C ASN A 40 -5.26 10.20 -38.93
N ARG A 41 -5.58 9.02 -38.37
CA ARG A 41 -6.02 8.86 -36.98
C ARG A 41 -4.81 8.49 -36.14
N TRP A 42 -4.64 9.21 -35.03
CA TRP A 42 -3.58 8.97 -34.05
C TRP A 42 -4.19 8.55 -32.72
N PHE A 43 -3.51 7.63 -32.04
CA PHE A 43 -3.92 7.09 -30.75
C PHE A 43 -2.91 7.49 -29.69
N GLN A 44 -3.39 7.81 -28.50
CA GLN A 44 -2.56 8.32 -27.41
C GLN A 44 -2.68 7.45 -26.16
N GLU A 45 -1.62 7.45 -25.34
CA GLU A 45 -1.68 6.84 -24.01
C GLU A 45 -2.79 7.50 -23.17
N GLY A 46 -3.53 6.69 -22.42
CA GLY A 46 -4.64 7.14 -21.57
C GLY A 46 -6.01 7.13 -22.25
N GLU A 47 -6.12 6.79 -23.53
CA GLU A 47 -7.43 6.66 -24.18
C GLU A 47 -8.16 5.39 -23.75
N GLU A 48 -9.46 5.49 -23.43
CA GLU A 48 -10.26 4.34 -23.01
C GLU A 48 -10.59 3.43 -24.21
N VAL A 49 -10.35 2.14 -24.03
CA VAL A 49 -10.65 1.07 -24.99
C VAL A 49 -11.69 0.12 -24.39
N LYS A 50 -12.68 -0.28 -25.20
CA LYS A 50 -13.68 -1.29 -24.84
C LYS A 50 -13.76 -2.33 -25.94
N ALA A 51 -13.66 -3.61 -25.59
CA ALA A 51 -13.82 -4.70 -26.54
C ALA A 51 -15.08 -5.51 -26.24
N PHE A 52 -15.83 -5.81 -27.29
CA PHE A 52 -17.06 -6.60 -27.24
C PHE A 52 -16.95 -7.82 -28.13
N TYR A 53 -17.60 -8.90 -27.71
CA TYR A 53 -17.79 -10.09 -28.51
C TYR A 53 -19.24 -10.53 -28.41
N LYS A 54 -19.92 -10.60 -29.57
CA LYS A 54 -21.36 -10.92 -29.65
C LYS A 54 -22.22 -10.02 -28.73
N GLY A 55 -21.92 -8.72 -28.69
CA GLY A 55 -22.62 -7.73 -27.86
C GLY A 55 -22.29 -7.74 -26.36
N LYS A 56 -21.50 -8.71 -25.87
CA LYS A 56 -21.03 -8.75 -24.47
C LYS A 56 -19.68 -8.06 -24.36
N LYS A 57 -19.51 -7.16 -23.38
CA LYS A 57 -18.21 -6.53 -23.09
C LYS A 57 -17.28 -7.59 -22.50
N ILE A 58 -16.16 -7.84 -23.16
CA ILE A 58 -15.17 -8.85 -22.74
C ILE A 58 -13.92 -8.24 -22.11
N PHE A 59 -13.67 -6.95 -22.38
CA PHE A 59 -12.53 -6.20 -21.84
C PHE A 59 -12.81 -4.69 -21.80
N GLY A 60 -12.16 -4.01 -20.87
CA GLY A 60 -12.09 -2.55 -20.83
C GLY A 60 -10.78 -2.11 -20.18
N GLY A 61 -10.21 -1.01 -20.66
CA GLY A 61 -8.91 -0.55 -20.22
C GLY A 61 -8.47 0.76 -20.86
N PHE A 62 -7.21 1.11 -20.70
CA PHE A 62 -6.60 2.32 -21.24
C PHE A 62 -5.37 1.99 -22.09
N ILE A 63 -5.22 2.68 -23.22
CA ILE A 63 -4.03 2.56 -24.07
C ILE A 63 -2.82 2.89 -23.21
N HIS A 64 -1.83 1.99 -23.20
CA HIS A 64 -0.55 2.20 -22.52
C HIS A 64 0.57 2.49 -23.51
N LYS A 65 0.62 1.77 -24.62
CA LYS A 65 1.64 1.97 -25.66
C LYS A 65 1.03 1.84 -27.06
N PRO A 66 0.79 2.96 -27.75
CA PRO A 66 0.60 2.94 -29.19
C PRO A 66 1.96 2.84 -29.89
N LYS A 67 2.06 1.97 -30.90
CA LYS A 67 3.23 1.88 -31.78
C LYS A 67 2.82 1.94 -33.23
N GLU A 68 3.38 2.89 -33.95
CA GLU A 68 3.13 3.06 -35.38
C GLU A 68 4.17 2.31 -36.19
N SER A 69 3.71 1.68 -37.27
CA SER A 69 4.58 1.13 -38.29
C SER A 69 4.00 1.45 -39.66
N ASN A 70 4.82 2.03 -40.54
CA ASN A 70 4.44 2.20 -41.93
C ASN A 70 4.33 0.82 -42.57
N ALA A 71 3.13 0.49 -43.06
CA ALA A 71 2.99 -0.52 -44.08
C ALA A 71 3.14 0.15 -45.47
N LEU A 72 2.93 -0.60 -46.55
CA LEU A 72 3.01 -0.09 -47.93
C LEU A 72 2.22 1.23 -48.11
N TYR A 73 2.56 2.01 -49.15
CA TYR A 73 2.21 3.42 -49.44
C TYR A 73 0.78 3.93 -49.16
N ASN A 74 -0.21 3.10 -48.81
CA ASN A 74 -1.63 3.46 -48.69
C ASN A 74 -2.28 3.15 -47.33
N TYR A 75 -1.58 2.62 -46.32
CA TYR A 75 -2.14 2.48 -44.97
C TYR A 75 -1.08 2.47 -43.86
N MET A 76 -1.49 2.88 -42.66
CA MET A 76 -0.68 2.85 -41.44
C MET A 76 -1.19 1.76 -40.49
N LEU A 77 -0.26 1.05 -39.84
CA LEU A 77 -0.56 0.05 -38.83
C LEU A 77 -0.25 0.60 -37.44
N HIS A 78 -1.25 0.59 -36.57
CA HIS A 78 -1.12 0.97 -35.17
C HIS A 78 -1.21 -0.27 -34.30
N ASN A 79 -0.10 -0.67 -33.70
CA ASN A 79 -0.06 -1.74 -32.71
C ASN A 79 -0.38 -1.15 -31.33
N ILE A 80 -1.56 -1.44 -30.83
CA ILE A 80 -2.07 -0.89 -29.57
C ILE A 80 -1.89 -1.91 -28.45
N GLN A 81 -1.25 -1.49 -27.37
CA GLN A 81 -1.22 -2.21 -26.10
C GLN A 81 -2.08 -1.48 -25.07
N VAL A 82 -2.99 -2.22 -24.44
CA VAL A 82 -3.97 -1.70 -23.48
C VAL A 82 -3.80 -2.40 -22.15
N LYS A 83 -3.74 -1.64 -21.05
CA LYS A 83 -3.83 -2.15 -19.68
C LYS A 83 -5.29 -2.15 -19.24
N GLY A 84 -5.72 -3.22 -18.56
CA GLY A 84 -7.06 -3.32 -17.99
C GLY A 84 -7.34 -2.25 -16.93
N TYR A 85 -8.57 -2.25 -16.41
CA TYR A 85 -9.00 -1.26 -15.41
C TYR A 85 -8.27 -1.37 -14.06
N GLU A 86 -7.44 -2.39 -13.84
CA GLU A 86 -6.48 -2.44 -12.73
C GLU A 86 -5.58 -1.20 -12.70
N TYR A 87 -5.33 -0.58 -13.86
CA TYR A 87 -4.61 0.69 -13.98
C TYR A 87 -5.22 1.82 -13.15
N LEU A 88 -6.55 1.84 -12.97
CA LEU A 88 -7.22 2.86 -12.17
C LEU A 88 -6.80 2.83 -10.71
N LEU A 89 -6.55 1.64 -10.16
CA LEU A 89 -6.06 1.47 -8.80
C LEU A 89 -4.53 1.63 -8.72
N ASP A 90 -3.81 1.18 -9.74
CA ASP A 90 -2.34 1.16 -9.72
C ASP A 90 -1.71 2.55 -9.77
N LYS A 91 -2.34 3.52 -10.44
CA LYS A 91 -1.82 4.90 -10.50
C LYS A 91 -1.98 5.68 -9.18
N ILE A 92 -2.78 5.18 -8.24
CA ILE A 92 -3.05 5.85 -6.96
C ILE A 92 -1.98 5.42 -5.97
N THR A 93 -1.37 6.39 -5.28
CA THR A 93 -0.49 6.11 -4.14
C THR A 93 -1.30 6.15 -2.84
N VAL A 94 -1.23 5.08 -2.05
CA VAL A 94 -1.96 4.94 -0.78
C VAL A 94 -1.00 5.03 0.40
N GLY A 95 -1.23 6.03 1.26
CA GLY A 95 -0.57 6.24 2.53
C GLY A 95 -1.57 6.19 3.69
N ARG A 96 -1.98 5.00 4.14
CA ARG A 96 -3.05 4.84 5.16
C ARG A 96 -2.82 3.65 6.08
N ALA A 97 -3.28 3.76 7.33
CA ALA A 97 -3.31 2.67 8.28
C ALA A 97 -4.70 2.50 8.88
N TYR A 98 -5.04 1.26 9.20
CA TYR A 98 -6.31 0.88 9.79
C TYR A 98 -6.07 -0.08 10.94
N GLN A 99 -6.95 -0.04 11.94
CA GLN A 99 -6.89 -0.92 13.11
C GLN A 99 -8.22 -1.63 13.34
N ASN A 100 -8.14 -2.89 13.75
CA ASN A 100 -9.29 -3.70 14.18
C ASN A 100 -10.40 -3.78 13.12
N LYS A 101 -10.02 -3.96 11.85
CA LYS A 101 -10.92 -3.98 10.69
C LYS A 101 -10.87 -5.30 9.94
N TYR A 102 -11.99 -5.71 9.38
CA TYR A 102 -11.99 -6.76 8.36
C TYR A 102 -11.46 -6.22 7.03
N SER A 103 -10.86 -7.09 6.23
CA SER A 103 -10.27 -6.73 4.93
C SER A 103 -11.29 -6.04 4.00
N LYS A 104 -12.57 -6.45 4.07
CA LYS A 104 -13.67 -5.77 3.39
C LYS A 104 -13.81 -4.31 3.79
N GLU A 105 -13.81 -4.02 5.09
CA GLU A 105 -14.00 -2.65 5.59
C GLU A 105 -12.84 -1.75 5.15
N VAL A 106 -11.62 -2.29 5.13
CA VAL A 106 -10.44 -1.57 4.62
C VAL A 106 -10.57 -1.29 3.13
N LEU A 107 -10.98 -2.29 2.33
CA LEU A 107 -11.24 -2.10 0.90
C LEU A 107 -12.33 -1.07 0.64
N GLU A 108 -13.42 -1.08 1.40
CA GLU A 108 -14.51 -0.11 1.30
C GLU A 108 -14.04 1.32 1.66
N ALA A 109 -13.16 1.46 2.66
CA ALA A 109 -12.54 2.74 2.99
C ALA A 109 -11.68 3.26 1.82
N LEU A 110 -10.78 2.43 1.29
CA LEU A 110 -9.96 2.77 0.13
C LEU A 110 -10.80 3.10 -1.11
N TYR A 111 -11.90 2.38 -1.31
CA TYR A 111 -12.83 2.63 -2.39
C TYR A 111 -13.49 4.00 -2.29
N ASN A 112 -14.03 4.34 -1.12
CA ASN A 112 -14.71 5.61 -0.90
C ASN A 112 -13.75 6.81 -0.98
N GLU A 113 -12.53 6.63 -0.50
CA GLU A 113 -11.52 7.71 -0.46
C GLU A 113 -10.84 7.92 -1.81
N TYR A 114 -10.49 6.84 -2.52
CA TYR A 114 -9.68 6.91 -3.73
C TYR A 114 -10.40 6.36 -4.98
N PHE A 115 -10.82 5.09 -4.94
CA PHE A 115 -11.13 4.36 -6.18
C PHE A 115 -12.42 4.83 -6.86
N LYS A 116 -13.40 5.31 -6.08
CA LYS A 116 -14.66 5.83 -6.60
C LYS A 116 -14.44 7.09 -7.44
N LEU A 117 -13.51 7.96 -7.05
CA LEU A 117 -13.16 9.18 -7.80
C LEU A 117 -12.54 8.84 -9.17
N GLU A 118 -11.86 7.69 -9.25
CA GLU A 118 -11.28 7.17 -10.50
C GLU A 118 -12.28 6.44 -11.41
N GLY A 119 -13.56 6.39 -11.00
CA GLY A 119 -14.63 5.81 -11.79
C GLY A 119 -14.80 4.30 -11.66
N ILE A 120 -14.22 3.68 -10.62
CA ILE A 120 -14.66 2.35 -10.17
C ILE A 120 -16.11 2.45 -9.71
N ARG A 121 -16.94 1.51 -10.15
CA ARG A 121 -18.40 1.58 -9.98
C ARG A 121 -18.91 0.92 -8.71
N ASN A 122 -18.47 -0.32 -8.45
CA ASN A 122 -18.94 -1.09 -7.29
C ASN A 122 -17.81 -1.93 -6.69
N VAL A 123 -18.01 -2.32 -5.43
CA VAL A 123 -17.17 -3.27 -4.71
C VAL A 123 -18.02 -4.48 -4.33
N LEU A 124 -17.73 -5.63 -4.93
CA LEU A 124 -18.36 -6.91 -4.64
C LEU A 124 -17.42 -7.71 -3.74
N ALA A 125 -17.47 -7.39 -2.44
CA ALA A 125 -16.55 -7.93 -1.44
C ALA A 125 -17.22 -8.84 -0.40
N ASP A 126 -16.60 -9.99 -0.16
CA ASP A 126 -16.82 -10.86 1.00
C ASP A 126 -16.02 -10.34 2.21
N LYS A 127 -16.32 -10.82 3.42
CA LYS A 127 -15.80 -10.25 4.68
C LYS A 127 -14.26 -10.23 4.78
N GLY A 128 -13.59 -11.32 4.37
CA GLY A 128 -12.14 -11.46 4.42
C GLY A 128 -11.57 -11.62 5.85
N ALA A 129 -10.24 -11.59 5.95
CA ALA A 129 -9.52 -11.73 7.21
C ALA A 129 -9.71 -10.52 8.14
N TYR A 130 -9.66 -10.77 9.45
CA TYR A 130 -9.63 -9.73 10.47
C TYR A 130 -8.19 -9.22 10.63
N LEU A 131 -8.02 -7.90 10.58
CA LEU A 131 -6.73 -7.21 10.63
C LEU A 131 -6.66 -6.41 11.92
N THR A 132 -5.73 -6.79 12.80
CA THR A 132 -5.47 -6.07 14.05
C THR A 132 -4.86 -4.71 13.75
N ASP A 133 -3.80 -4.70 12.94
CA ASP A 133 -3.16 -3.51 12.40
C ASP A 133 -2.90 -3.73 10.91
N VAL A 134 -3.26 -2.77 10.05
CA VAL A 134 -2.84 -2.77 8.63
C VAL A 134 -2.27 -1.41 8.26
N LYS A 135 -1.14 -1.40 7.54
CA LYS A 135 -0.44 -0.17 7.10
C LYS A 135 -0.13 -0.24 5.62
N PHE A 136 -0.36 0.84 4.90
CA PHE A 136 0.03 1.02 3.51
C PHE A 136 0.97 2.21 3.44
N GLY A 137 2.28 1.95 3.37
CA GLY A 137 3.32 2.98 3.32
C GLY A 137 3.63 3.39 1.89
N TYR A 138 2.80 4.23 1.29
CA TYR A 138 3.01 4.80 -0.06
C TYR A 138 3.16 3.76 -1.17
N ILE A 139 2.29 2.74 -1.14
CA ILE A 139 2.23 1.72 -2.20
C ILE A 139 1.09 2.02 -3.16
N SER A 140 1.09 1.40 -4.35
CA SER A 140 -0.05 1.58 -5.26
C SER A 140 -1.35 1.03 -4.67
N GLY A 141 -2.49 1.64 -5.02
CA GLY A 141 -3.81 1.18 -4.59
C GLY A 141 -4.08 -0.26 -5.01
N LEU A 142 -3.64 -0.64 -6.20
CA LEU A 142 -3.71 -2.03 -6.66
C LEU A 142 -2.93 -2.95 -5.71
N LYS A 143 -1.70 -2.55 -5.35
CA LYS A 143 -0.87 -3.33 -4.44
C LYS A 143 -1.45 -3.44 -3.04
N ALA A 144 -2.09 -2.38 -2.54
CA ALA A 144 -2.79 -2.41 -1.25
C ALA A 144 -3.91 -3.46 -1.25
N VAL A 145 -4.75 -3.49 -2.29
CA VAL A 145 -5.84 -4.47 -2.38
C VAL A 145 -5.34 -5.89 -2.66
N GLU A 146 -4.27 -6.06 -3.45
CA GLU A 146 -3.61 -7.36 -3.63
C GLU A 146 -3.16 -7.93 -2.28
N ARG A 147 -2.56 -7.09 -1.41
CA ARG A 147 -2.14 -7.51 -0.06
C ARG A 147 -3.31 -7.95 0.81
N LEU A 148 -4.44 -7.22 0.75
CA LEU A 148 -5.67 -7.60 1.45
C LEU A 148 -6.20 -8.95 0.96
N ALA A 149 -6.17 -9.18 -0.35
CA ALA A 149 -6.62 -10.42 -0.97
C ALA A 149 -5.69 -11.58 -0.57
N GLU A 150 -4.37 -11.38 -0.60
CA GLU A 150 -3.39 -12.37 -0.14
C GLU A 150 -3.61 -12.76 1.32
N LYS A 151 -3.78 -11.78 2.23
CA LYS A 151 -4.04 -12.04 3.66
C LYS A 151 -5.37 -12.75 3.89
N SER A 152 -6.38 -12.47 3.06
CA SER A 152 -7.70 -13.12 3.14
C SER A 152 -7.77 -14.46 2.40
N ASN A 153 -6.73 -14.85 1.65
CA ASN A 153 -6.78 -15.93 0.66
C ASN A 153 -7.89 -15.75 -0.40
N TYR A 154 -8.18 -14.51 -0.78
CA TYR A 154 -9.26 -14.14 -1.71
C TYR A 154 -8.75 -13.93 -3.13
N ILE A 155 -9.68 -13.93 -4.08
CA ILE A 155 -9.44 -13.43 -5.44
C ILE A 155 -9.63 -11.92 -5.48
N LEU A 156 -8.83 -11.26 -6.31
CA LEU A 156 -9.00 -9.85 -6.69
C LEU A 156 -9.11 -9.76 -8.20
N ARG A 157 -10.18 -9.16 -8.71
CA ARG A 157 -10.37 -8.88 -10.14
C ARG A 157 -11.05 -7.53 -10.32
N ILE A 158 -10.75 -6.82 -11.41
CA ILE A 158 -11.55 -5.68 -11.86
C ILE A 158 -12.27 -6.08 -13.13
N THR A 159 -13.61 -6.06 -13.10
CA THR A 159 -14.41 -6.50 -14.24
C THR A 159 -14.33 -5.49 -15.40
N PRO A 160 -14.69 -5.90 -16.63
CA PRO A 160 -14.90 -4.95 -17.73
C PRO A 160 -15.95 -3.88 -17.43
N ASP A 161 -16.78 -4.03 -16.39
CA ASP A 161 -17.76 -3.03 -15.97
C ASP A 161 -17.25 -2.08 -14.88
N LYS A 162 -15.96 -2.15 -14.53
CA LYS A 162 -15.30 -1.38 -13.46
C LYS A 162 -15.79 -1.75 -12.06
N ASP A 163 -16.16 -3.00 -11.84
CA ASP A 163 -16.47 -3.52 -10.51
C ASP A 163 -15.27 -4.26 -9.92
N ILE A 164 -14.98 -4.04 -8.64
CA ILE A 164 -13.97 -4.81 -7.91
C ILE A 164 -14.63 -6.09 -7.39
N ILE A 165 -14.08 -7.25 -7.77
CA ILE A 165 -14.42 -8.56 -7.19
C ILE A 165 -13.37 -8.87 -6.13
N PHE A 166 -13.81 -9.03 -4.88
CA PHE A 166 -12.97 -9.37 -3.73
C PHE A 166 -13.63 -10.52 -2.95
N LYS A 167 -13.40 -11.76 -3.39
CA LYS A 167 -14.20 -12.92 -2.93
C LYS A 167 -13.35 -14.09 -2.50
N ASP A 168 -13.94 -14.96 -1.71
CA ASP A 168 -13.31 -16.24 -1.38
C ASP A 168 -13.04 -17.06 -2.66
N LYS A 169 -11.82 -17.62 -2.76
CA LYS A 169 -11.42 -18.50 -3.87
C LYS A 169 -12.33 -19.72 -3.96
N ASP A 170 -12.72 -20.27 -2.81
CA ASP A 170 -13.52 -21.48 -2.72
C ASP A 170 -14.95 -21.26 -3.24
N ASN A 171 -15.40 -20.00 -3.28
CA ASN A 171 -16.72 -19.60 -3.78
C ASN A 171 -16.67 -19.02 -5.20
N PHE A 172 -15.61 -19.30 -5.96
CA PHE A 172 -15.46 -18.84 -7.34
C PHE A 172 -15.24 -20.02 -8.32
N PRO A 173 -16.24 -20.90 -8.50
CA PRO A 173 -16.09 -22.05 -9.39
C PRO A 173 -16.11 -21.65 -10.87
N ALA A 174 -15.37 -22.39 -11.68
CA ALA A 174 -15.46 -22.31 -13.13
C ALA A 174 -16.84 -22.77 -13.62
N PRO A 175 -17.39 -22.17 -14.70
CA PRO A 175 -18.70 -22.53 -15.25
C PRO A 175 -18.81 -23.97 -15.76
N PHE A 176 -17.69 -24.64 -16.03
CA PHE A 176 -17.66 -26.02 -16.50
C PHE A 176 -16.38 -26.75 -16.09
N ASN A 177 -16.49 -28.07 -16.03
CA ASN A 177 -15.39 -28.97 -15.71
C ASN A 177 -14.46 -29.17 -16.91
N LEU A 178 -13.17 -29.27 -16.65
CA LEU A 178 -12.19 -29.63 -17.67
C LEU A 178 -12.29 -31.13 -17.97
N ASN A 179 -12.75 -31.45 -19.18
CA ASN A 179 -12.86 -32.80 -19.72
C ASN A 179 -12.62 -32.77 -21.25
N TRP A 180 -12.61 -33.93 -21.90
CA TRP A 180 -12.36 -34.02 -23.34
C TRP A 180 -13.44 -33.39 -24.22
N GLU A 181 -14.67 -33.19 -23.72
CA GLU A 181 -15.77 -32.58 -24.46
C GLU A 181 -15.64 -31.04 -24.52
N ASN A 182 -15.07 -30.45 -23.46
CA ASN A 182 -14.92 -29.01 -23.30
C ASN A 182 -13.57 -28.47 -23.81
N THR A 183 -12.78 -29.29 -24.52
CA THR A 183 -11.45 -28.93 -25.03
C THR A 183 -11.34 -29.14 -26.53
N LEU A 184 -10.51 -28.33 -27.18
CA LEU A 184 -10.13 -28.54 -28.57
C LEU A 184 -9.16 -29.71 -28.68
N ARG A 185 -9.44 -30.61 -29.63
CA ARG A 185 -8.69 -31.84 -29.83
C ARG A 185 -7.20 -31.57 -30.06
N GLY A 186 -6.34 -32.30 -29.34
CA GLY A 186 -4.88 -32.25 -29.49
C GLY A 186 -4.19 -31.06 -28.81
N THR A 187 -4.93 -30.20 -28.11
CA THR A 187 -4.40 -28.99 -27.44
C THR A 187 -4.00 -29.22 -25.99
N VAL A 188 -4.55 -30.25 -25.33
CA VAL A 188 -4.26 -30.54 -23.92
C VAL A 188 -2.81 -30.94 -23.72
N ARG A 189 -2.15 -30.31 -22.76
CA ARG A 189 -0.80 -30.62 -22.28
C ARG A 189 -0.85 -30.73 -20.76
N VAL A 190 -0.34 -31.83 -20.21
CA VAL A 190 -0.29 -32.06 -18.77
C VAL A 190 1.17 -32.19 -18.34
N SER A 191 1.58 -31.30 -17.44
CA SER A 191 2.87 -31.34 -16.77
C SER A 191 2.65 -31.71 -15.30
N LYS A 192 3.40 -32.69 -14.80
CA LYS A 192 3.33 -33.12 -13.40
C LYS A 192 4.66 -32.87 -12.69
N GLY A 193 4.58 -32.57 -11.40
CA GLY A 193 5.73 -32.45 -10.53
C GLY A 193 5.89 -31.06 -9.91
N ASN A 194 6.63 -31.03 -8.80
CA ASN A 194 6.90 -29.84 -8.01
C ASN A 194 8.42 -29.65 -7.92
N PRO A 195 9.04 -28.83 -8.77
CA PRO A 195 10.49 -28.63 -8.74
C PRO A 195 10.96 -27.88 -7.48
N LYS A 196 10.07 -27.12 -6.83
CA LYS A 196 10.33 -26.44 -5.56
C LYS A 196 9.89 -27.25 -4.34
N TYR A 197 9.59 -28.55 -4.53
CA TYR A 197 9.10 -29.44 -3.49
C TYR A 197 10.03 -29.40 -2.29
N ARG A 198 9.43 -29.23 -1.11
CA ARG A 198 10.14 -29.28 0.17
C ARG A 198 9.18 -29.77 1.23
N ASN A 199 9.67 -30.63 2.10
CA ASN A 199 8.93 -31.07 3.28
C ASN A 199 9.60 -30.63 4.58
N GLN A 200 10.68 -29.83 4.47
CA GLN A 200 11.31 -29.10 5.56
C GLN A 200 11.66 -27.68 5.09
N GLN A 201 11.25 -26.67 5.86
CA GLN A 201 11.49 -25.27 5.55
C GLN A 201 12.18 -24.58 6.73
N HIS A 202 13.29 -23.91 6.44
CA HIS A 202 14.03 -23.06 7.38
C HIS A 202 13.75 -21.60 7.04
N ILE A 203 13.41 -20.80 8.04
CA ILE A 203 13.45 -19.34 7.94
C ILE A 203 14.63 -18.84 8.78
N VAL A 204 15.49 -18.04 8.16
CA VAL A 204 16.65 -17.37 8.78
C VAL A 204 16.54 -15.86 8.59
N GLY A 205 17.24 -15.07 9.41
CA GLY A 205 17.26 -13.60 9.32
C GLY A 205 16.07 -12.89 9.98
N GLY A 206 15.03 -13.64 10.38
CA GLY A 206 13.92 -13.10 11.16
C GLY A 206 14.36 -12.69 12.57
N HIS A 207 13.68 -11.71 13.14
CA HIS A 207 13.96 -11.21 14.49
C HIS A 207 12.75 -11.42 15.39
N ALA A 208 12.91 -12.11 16.51
CA ALA A 208 11.89 -12.17 17.55
C ALA A 208 12.02 -10.96 18.49
N LEU A 209 10.93 -10.65 19.19
CA LEU A 209 10.88 -9.58 20.18
C LEU A 209 10.99 -10.17 21.59
N THR A 210 11.65 -9.44 22.50
CA THR A 210 11.60 -9.72 23.94
C THR A 210 10.23 -9.34 24.50
N ASN A 211 10.00 -9.61 25.79
CA ASN A 211 8.97 -8.88 26.53
C ASN A 211 9.39 -7.41 26.71
N GLY A 212 8.47 -6.54 27.15
CA GLY A 212 8.79 -5.15 27.45
C GLY A 212 9.94 -5.06 28.47
N LEU A 213 11.02 -4.39 28.07
CA LEU A 213 12.21 -4.12 28.87
C LEU A 213 12.18 -2.69 29.38
N VAL A 214 12.80 -2.49 30.53
CA VAL A 214 13.02 -1.17 31.13
C VAL A 214 14.50 -1.07 31.47
N GLU A 215 15.19 -0.09 30.90
CA GLU A 215 16.60 0.20 31.17
C GLU A 215 16.74 1.64 31.66
N GLU A 216 17.57 1.84 32.69
CA GLU A 216 17.83 3.15 33.28
C GLU A 216 19.30 3.52 33.13
N PHE A 217 19.55 4.77 32.75
CA PHE A 217 20.89 5.34 32.66
C PHE A 217 20.95 6.63 33.46
N LYS A 218 22.12 6.91 34.03
CA LYS A 218 22.42 8.20 34.65
C LYS A 218 23.19 9.06 33.66
N GLY A 219 22.93 10.36 33.65
CA GLY A 219 23.77 11.32 32.94
C GLY A 219 25.17 11.40 33.54
N ASP A 220 26.13 11.89 32.76
CA ASP A 220 27.51 12.13 33.18
C ASP A 220 28.01 13.55 32.82
N GLY A 221 27.11 14.41 32.35
CA GLY A 221 27.39 15.77 31.90
C GLY A 221 28.01 15.88 30.50
N SER A 222 28.25 14.77 29.79
CA SER A 222 28.93 14.77 28.50
C SER A 222 28.34 13.80 27.46
N ASN A 223 27.92 12.62 27.90
CA ASN A 223 27.43 11.55 27.05
C ASN A 223 25.99 11.83 26.63
N LYS A 224 25.74 11.67 25.34
CA LYS A 224 24.42 11.80 24.71
C LYS A 224 23.93 10.50 24.10
N ASN A 225 24.69 9.41 24.23
CA ASN A 225 24.37 8.12 23.65
C ASN A 225 24.17 7.08 24.75
N PHE A 226 22.97 6.49 24.76
CA PHE A 226 22.56 5.50 25.75
C PHE A 226 22.40 4.15 25.05
N THR A 227 23.33 3.24 25.29
CA THR A 227 23.37 1.92 24.65
C THR A 227 22.52 0.92 25.43
N LEU A 228 21.46 0.44 24.79
CA LEU A 228 20.54 -0.58 25.27
C LEU A 228 21.14 -1.99 25.11
N ALA A 229 20.66 -2.92 25.94
CA ALA A 229 21.09 -4.32 25.92
C ALA A 229 20.73 -5.05 24.61
N TYR A 230 19.59 -4.71 24.02
CA TYR A 230 19.13 -5.24 22.74
C TYR A 230 18.87 -4.10 21.75
N PRO A 231 19.05 -4.35 20.44
CA PRO A 231 18.54 -3.42 19.44
C PRO A 231 17.03 -3.23 19.59
N VAL A 232 16.57 -2.01 19.32
CA VAL A 232 15.18 -1.61 19.48
C VAL A 232 14.34 -2.32 18.41
N GLY A 233 13.36 -3.12 18.82
CA GLY A 233 12.47 -3.86 17.92
C GLY A 233 11.15 -3.16 17.60
N SER A 234 10.80 -2.13 18.37
CA SER A 234 9.57 -1.34 18.23
C SER A 234 9.78 0.09 18.71
N GLN A 235 8.80 0.98 18.56
CA GLN A 235 8.89 2.33 19.14
C GLN A 235 9.24 2.27 20.64
N ALA A 236 10.34 2.93 21.01
CA ALA A 236 10.77 3.07 22.39
C ALA A 236 10.07 4.27 23.04
N GLN A 237 9.86 4.20 24.35
CA GLN A 237 9.37 5.30 25.17
C GLN A 237 10.49 5.73 26.11
N VAL A 238 10.71 7.04 26.22
CA VAL A 238 11.70 7.60 27.13
C VAL A 238 11.02 8.44 28.18
N TYR A 239 11.43 8.23 29.42
CA TYR A 239 11.07 9.03 30.56
C TYR A 239 12.33 9.63 31.18
N ILE A 240 12.23 10.86 31.67
CA ILE A 240 13.34 11.52 32.35
C ILE A 240 12.93 11.96 33.75
N SER A 241 13.79 11.70 34.72
CA SER A 241 13.74 12.28 36.06
C SER A 241 14.88 13.29 36.16
N ARG A 242 14.54 14.57 36.31
CA ARG A 242 15.54 15.64 36.45
C ARG A 242 15.75 15.97 37.91
N ASN A 243 16.99 15.91 38.40
CA ASN A 243 17.35 16.22 39.78
C ASN A 243 16.43 15.54 40.84
N GLY A 244 16.06 14.28 40.62
CA GLY A 244 15.20 13.51 41.53
C GLY A 244 13.69 13.84 41.47
N ALA A 245 13.24 14.63 40.49
CA ALA A 245 11.82 14.83 40.20
C ALA A 245 11.14 13.53 39.69
N PRO A 246 9.80 13.45 39.70
CA PRO A 246 9.09 12.32 39.06
C PRO A 246 9.48 12.15 37.60
N PHE A 247 9.35 10.92 37.09
CA PHE A 247 9.60 10.62 35.69
C PHE A 247 8.54 11.28 34.79
N GLU A 248 9.01 12.11 33.86
CA GLU A 248 8.17 12.76 32.85
C GLU A 248 8.40 12.09 31.48
N SER A 249 7.32 11.89 30.72
CA SER A 249 7.40 11.31 29.38
C SER A 249 7.98 12.32 28.40
N VAL A 250 8.86 11.85 27.51
CA VAL A 250 9.53 12.69 26.52
C VAL A 250 9.17 12.25 25.11
N ILE A 251 9.04 13.22 24.19
CA ILE A 251 8.76 12.96 22.79
C ILE A 251 10.04 12.45 22.10
N MET A 252 9.91 11.33 21.41
CA MET A 252 10.98 10.66 20.67
C MET A 252 10.93 11.01 19.19
N GLY A 253 12.08 11.33 18.61
CA GLY A 253 12.31 11.43 17.18
C GLY A 253 12.89 10.15 16.56
N LEU A 254 12.85 10.07 15.24
CA LEU A 254 13.56 9.03 14.48
C LEU A 254 14.95 9.54 14.10
N LYS A 255 16.00 8.76 14.36
CA LYS A 255 17.39 9.16 14.05
C LYS A 255 17.58 9.55 12.58
N LYS A 256 16.89 8.88 11.65
CA LYS A 256 16.94 9.14 10.20
C LYS A 256 16.53 10.57 9.82
N LEU A 257 15.77 11.26 10.66
CA LEU A 257 15.35 12.63 10.40
C LEU A 257 16.42 13.66 10.82
N GLY A 258 17.50 13.22 11.46
CA GLY A 258 18.49 14.07 12.10
C GLY A 258 18.25 14.16 13.61
N THR A 259 19.34 14.32 14.37
CA THR A 259 19.34 14.34 15.85
C THR A 259 19.32 15.76 16.43
N ASP A 260 18.90 16.74 15.65
CA ASP A 260 18.98 18.18 15.94
C ASP A 260 17.61 18.87 15.98
N LYS A 261 16.51 18.12 15.85
CA LYS A 261 15.16 18.67 15.67
C LYS A 261 14.58 19.28 16.93
N GLU A 262 14.09 20.52 16.82
CA GLU A 262 13.36 21.21 17.89
C GLU A 262 12.09 20.43 18.26
N GLY A 263 11.74 20.46 19.55
CA GLY A 263 10.59 19.73 20.11
C GLY A 263 10.81 18.24 20.34
N MET A 264 11.96 17.68 19.98
CA MET A 264 12.34 16.28 20.24
C MET A 264 13.63 16.24 21.07
N GLU A 265 13.62 15.53 22.19
CA GLU A 265 14.81 15.48 23.07
C GLU A 265 15.64 14.20 22.86
N PHE A 266 15.04 13.12 22.39
CA PHE A 266 15.72 11.84 22.16
C PHE A 266 15.34 11.22 20.83
N PHE A 267 16.26 10.44 20.26
CA PHE A 267 16.14 9.84 18.95
C PHE A 267 16.47 8.35 19.01
N PHE A 268 15.64 7.53 18.35
CA PHE A 268 15.87 6.09 18.22
C PHE A 268 15.77 5.64 16.76
N GLU A 269 16.28 4.45 16.48
CA GLU A 269 16.10 3.76 15.21
C GLU A 269 15.83 2.29 15.48
N ILE A 270 14.93 1.69 14.71
CA ILE A 270 14.62 0.27 14.85
C ILE A 270 15.80 -0.54 14.29
N GLY A 271 16.23 -1.54 15.03
CA GLY A 271 17.42 -2.33 14.73
C GLY A 271 18.73 -1.71 15.21
N ASP A 272 18.70 -0.49 15.77
CA ASP A 272 19.81 0.11 16.50
C ASP A 272 19.61 -0.09 18.00
N ASN A 273 20.69 -0.28 18.75
CA ASN A 273 20.65 -0.40 20.20
C ASN A 273 21.08 0.89 20.90
N VAL A 274 21.30 1.99 20.18
CA VAL A 274 21.65 3.28 20.80
C VAL A 274 20.45 4.21 20.79
N VAL A 275 20.11 4.83 21.92
CA VAL A 275 19.23 6.00 21.99
C VAL A 275 20.11 7.25 22.08
N THR A 276 19.85 8.25 21.23
CA THR A 276 20.68 9.45 21.13
C THR A 276 19.90 10.67 21.60
N GLN A 277 20.44 11.43 22.54
CA GLN A 277 19.90 12.73 22.96
C GLN A 277 20.12 13.77 21.86
N ASN A 278 19.23 14.76 21.80
CA ASN A 278 19.33 15.88 20.88
C ASN A 278 20.72 16.55 20.98
N SER A 279 21.34 16.70 19.81
CA SER A 279 22.65 17.31 19.64
C SER A 279 22.70 18.77 20.12
N ASN A 280 21.58 19.49 20.05
CA ASN A 280 21.44 20.88 20.50
C ASN A 280 21.07 21.03 21.98
N SER A 281 20.62 19.96 22.66
CA SER A 281 20.28 20.00 24.09
C SER A 281 21.51 19.92 24.98
N GLU A 282 21.45 20.46 26.20
CA GLU A 282 22.49 20.22 27.19
C GLU A 282 22.53 18.74 27.59
N ALA A 283 23.74 18.20 27.81
CA ALA A 283 23.91 16.81 28.22
C ALA A 283 23.35 16.58 29.63
N LEU A 284 22.74 15.42 29.86
CA LEU A 284 22.20 15.05 31.17
C LEU A 284 23.30 14.98 32.23
N THR A 285 23.05 15.52 33.42
CA THR A 285 23.98 15.50 34.55
C THR A 285 23.85 14.23 35.39
N GLU A 286 24.75 14.02 36.35
CA GLU A 286 24.68 12.88 37.28
C GLU A 286 23.42 12.86 38.16
N ALA A 287 22.73 14.01 38.28
CA ALA A 287 21.47 14.14 39.00
C ALA A 287 20.25 13.72 38.15
N ASP A 288 20.43 13.52 36.85
CA ASP A 288 19.38 13.18 35.91
C ASP A 288 19.40 11.68 35.59
N ILE A 289 18.21 11.06 35.57
CA ILE A 289 18.02 9.65 35.23
C ILE A 289 17.10 9.56 34.01
N ILE A 290 17.59 8.86 32.99
CA ILE A 290 16.80 8.48 31.82
C ILE A 290 16.32 7.03 32.00
N GLN A 291 15.03 6.80 31.76
CA GLN A 291 14.42 5.48 31.73
C GLN A 291 13.89 5.21 30.31
N VAL A 292 14.41 4.17 29.66
CA VAL A 292 13.99 3.72 28.33
C VAL A 292 13.14 2.46 28.48
N ARG A 293 11.91 2.49 27.96
CA ARG A 293 11.02 1.33 27.86
C ARG A 293 10.92 0.90 26.41
N TYR A 294 11.25 -0.36 26.11
CA TYR A 294 11.30 -0.84 24.73
C TYR A 294 11.13 -2.36 24.64
N TYR A 295 10.87 -2.86 23.44
CA TYR A 295 10.96 -4.28 23.12
C TYR A 295 12.28 -4.52 22.38
N GLY A 296 13.14 -5.37 22.92
CA GLY A 296 14.40 -5.75 22.29
C GLY A 296 14.17 -6.71 21.13
N MET A 297 15.00 -6.65 20.10
CA MET A 297 15.00 -7.64 19.01
C MET A 297 16.22 -8.56 19.06
N TYR A 298 16.02 -9.83 18.72
CA TYR A 298 17.09 -10.82 18.60
C TYR A 298 16.84 -11.77 17.42
N PRO A 299 17.90 -12.22 16.71
CA PRO A 299 17.74 -13.07 15.55
C PRO A 299 17.22 -14.46 15.95
N VAL A 300 16.35 -15.03 15.12
CA VAL A 300 15.81 -16.38 15.30
C VAL A 300 15.90 -17.19 14.01
N VAL A 301 16.05 -18.51 14.18
CA VAL A 301 15.97 -19.48 13.09
C VAL A 301 14.82 -20.43 13.39
N LEU A 302 13.82 -20.44 12.52
CA LEU A 302 12.66 -21.31 12.66
C LEU A 302 12.71 -22.46 11.65
N VAL A 303 12.37 -23.67 12.10
CA VAL A 303 12.32 -24.87 11.24
C VAL A 303 10.94 -25.50 11.32
N ASN A 304 10.30 -25.65 10.17
CA ASN A 304 9.02 -26.35 10.05
C ASN A 304 9.18 -27.61 9.19
N LYS A 305 8.42 -28.68 9.51
CA LYS A 305 8.52 -30.00 8.88
C LYS A 305 7.16 -30.64 8.66
N SER A 306 6.93 -31.16 7.45
CA SER A 306 5.75 -31.97 7.13
C SER A 306 6.08 -33.46 7.30
N ARG A 307 5.68 -34.04 8.45
CA ARG A 307 6.01 -35.43 8.80
C ARG A 307 5.37 -36.46 7.85
N SER A 308 4.17 -36.19 7.35
CA SER A 308 3.47 -37.05 6.39
C SER A 308 4.21 -37.14 5.06
N GLU A 309 4.63 -35.99 4.53
CA GLU A 309 5.37 -35.89 3.28
C GLU A 309 6.78 -36.47 3.39
N ILE A 310 7.46 -36.32 4.53
CA ILE A 310 8.74 -36.99 4.79
C ILE A 310 8.58 -38.51 4.74
N ARG A 311 7.53 -39.06 5.37
CA ARG A 311 7.25 -40.52 5.34
C ARG A 311 6.97 -40.98 3.91
N ARG A 312 6.11 -40.27 3.17
CA ARG A 312 5.77 -40.60 1.79
C ARG A 312 6.99 -40.53 0.88
N ARG A 313 7.83 -39.50 1.04
CA ARG A 313 9.06 -39.35 0.25
C ARG A 313 10.07 -40.44 0.55
N LYS A 314 10.19 -40.84 1.82
CA LYS A 314 11.03 -41.96 2.26
C LYS A 314 10.66 -43.28 1.60
N GLU A 315 9.38 -43.52 1.35
CA GLU A 315 8.90 -44.71 0.62
C GLU A 315 9.34 -44.69 -0.85
N LEU A 316 9.46 -43.51 -1.46
CA LEU A 316 9.83 -43.33 -2.86
C LEU A 316 11.36 -43.29 -3.08
N ASP A 317 12.08 -42.52 -2.27
CA ASP A 317 13.53 -42.30 -2.43
C ASP A 317 14.41 -43.29 -1.67
N LYS A 318 13.81 -44.12 -0.80
CA LYS A 318 14.48 -45.11 0.07
C LYS A 318 15.55 -44.52 0.99
N GLY A 319 15.53 -43.19 1.21
CA GLY A 319 16.50 -42.46 2.00
C GLY A 319 15.92 -41.91 3.30
N THR A 320 16.27 -40.65 3.64
CA THR A 320 15.70 -39.96 4.79
C THR A 320 14.29 -39.44 4.51
N GLY A 321 13.91 -39.31 3.23
CA GLY A 321 12.70 -38.63 2.80
C GLY A 321 12.72 -37.12 3.00
N ILE A 322 13.82 -36.52 3.49
CA ILE A 322 13.88 -35.09 3.80
C ILE A 322 14.33 -34.32 2.57
N VAL A 323 13.50 -33.36 2.15
CA VAL A 323 13.82 -32.37 1.12
C VAL A 323 13.65 -30.99 1.76
N GLY A 324 14.79 -30.35 2.04
CA GLY A 324 14.86 -29.10 2.78
C GLY A 324 15.08 -27.88 1.88
N ALA A 325 14.56 -26.73 2.29
CA ALA A 325 14.94 -25.45 1.72
C ALA A 325 15.13 -24.38 2.82
N VAL A 326 15.97 -23.39 2.53
CA VAL A 326 16.22 -22.24 3.40
C VAL A 326 15.70 -20.98 2.71
N VAL A 327 14.98 -20.15 3.46
CA VAL A 327 14.51 -18.83 3.02
C VAL A 327 15.01 -17.81 4.03
N GLU A 328 15.63 -16.74 3.54
CA GLU A 328 16.01 -15.60 4.35
C GLU A 328 14.87 -14.57 4.36
N THR A 329 14.62 -13.96 5.52
CA THR A 329 13.59 -12.95 5.71
C THR A 329 14.08 -11.88 6.69
N ASN A 330 13.43 -10.72 6.71
CA ASN A 330 13.62 -9.69 7.73
C ASN A 330 12.39 -9.51 8.63
N LEU A 331 11.48 -10.49 8.63
CA LEU A 331 10.26 -10.43 9.44
C LEU A 331 10.59 -10.26 10.93
N ARG A 332 9.77 -9.44 11.59
CA ARG A 332 9.85 -9.17 13.03
C ARG A 332 8.65 -9.79 13.75
N GLY A 333 8.91 -10.38 14.92
CA GLY A 333 7.93 -11.10 15.73
C GLY A 333 7.90 -12.60 15.42
N LEU A 334 7.90 -13.43 16.47
CA LEU A 334 7.96 -14.88 16.34
C LEU A 334 6.73 -15.43 15.61
N ASP A 335 5.53 -14.99 16.00
CA ASP A 335 4.27 -15.48 15.42
C ASP A 335 4.21 -15.28 13.90
N ARG A 336 4.68 -14.12 13.41
CA ARG A 336 4.72 -13.83 11.96
C ARG A 336 5.69 -14.72 11.21
N ILE A 337 6.84 -15.01 11.82
CA ILE A 337 7.85 -15.91 11.26
C ILE A 337 7.29 -17.34 11.22
N GLU A 338 6.55 -17.77 12.24
CA GLU A 338 5.88 -19.06 12.29
C GLU A 338 4.79 -19.19 11.22
N GLU A 339 3.90 -18.20 11.11
CA GLU A 339 2.85 -18.15 10.09
C GLU A 339 3.42 -18.21 8.68
N GLU A 340 4.44 -17.40 8.37
CA GLU A 340 5.06 -17.40 7.05
C GLU A 340 5.77 -18.74 6.76
N ASN A 341 6.46 -19.33 7.75
CA ASN A 341 7.12 -20.63 7.57
C ASN A 341 6.09 -21.74 7.29
N ALA A 342 4.99 -21.75 8.04
CA ALA A 342 3.89 -22.68 7.81
C ALA A 342 3.24 -22.48 6.43
N ARG A 343 3.02 -21.23 6.01
CA ARG A 343 2.46 -20.90 4.70
C ARG A 343 3.35 -21.40 3.57
N ILE A 344 4.66 -21.12 3.61
CA ILE A 344 5.63 -21.57 2.61
C ILE A 344 5.66 -23.10 2.57
N LEU A 345 5.75 -23.76 3.73
CA LEU A 345 5.79 -25.21 3.80
C LEU A 345 4.50 -25.85 3.24
N ASN A 346 3.32 -25.38 3.65
CA ASN A 346 2.05 -25.88 3.15
C ASN A 346 1.91 -25.70 1.64
N HIS A 347 2.45 -24.60 1.09
CA HIS A 347 2.43 -24.33 -0.33
C HIS A 347 3.32 -25.29 -1.13
N TYR A 348 4.54 -25.57 -0.65
CA TYR A 348 5.53 -26.36 -1.38
C TYR A 348 5.62 -27.83 -0.98
N ALA A 349 4.96 -28.26 0.09
CA ALA A 349 4.97 -29.65 0.55
C ALA A 349 4.10 -30.59 -0.30
N THR A 350 3.29 -30.08 -1.22
CA THR A 350 2.45 -30.93 -2.07
C THR A 350 3.27 -31.58 -3.19
N GLN A 351 3.38 -32.91 -3.17
CA GLN A 351 4.12 -33.68 -4.17
C GLN A 351 3.35 -33.88 -5.48
N ASN A 352 2.01 -33.87 -5.43
CA ASN A 352 1.12 -34.17 -6.55
C ASN A 352 0.67 -32.92 -7.32
N SER A 353 1.57 -31.93 -7.48
CA SER A 353 1.22 -30.76 -8.29
C SER A 353 1.11 -31.12 -9.76
N PHE A 354 0.18 -30.45 -10.43
CA PHE A 354 0.00 -30.56 -11.86
C PHE A 354 -0.26 -29.20 -12.47
N GLU A 355 0.05 -29.11 -13.75
CA GLU A 355 -0.27 -28.00 -14.62
C GLU A 355 -0.92 -28.57 -15.88
N VAL A 356 -2.10 -28.05 -16.22
CA VAL A 356 -2.81 -28.41 -17.44
C VAL A 356 -3.00 -27.17 -18.30
N GLU A 357 -2.49 -27.23 -19.51
CA GLU A 357 -2.73 -26.22 -20.55
C GLU A 357 -3.66 -26.81 -21.61
N TYR A 358 -4.69 -26.07 -22.01
CA TYR A 358 -5.64 -26.52 -23.03
C TYR A 358 -6.22 -25.34 -23.82
N GLU A 359 -6.85 -25.62 -24.95
CA GLU A 359 -7.66 -24.63 -25.67
C GLU A 359 -9.14 -25.03 -25.67
N THR A 360 -10.04 -24.03 -25.63
CA THR A 360 -11.50 -24.20 -25.70
C THR A 360 -12.12 -23.03 -26.47
N ASP A 361 -13.33 -23.21 -27.03
CA ASP A 361 -14.14 -22.16 -27.64
C ASP A 361 -15.34 -21.73 -26.76
N ILE A 362 -15.46 -22.31 -25.56
CA ILE A 362 -16.48 -21.99 -24.56
C ILE A 362 -16.03 -20.77 -23.73
N ASP A 363 -16.91 -19.78 -23.57
CA ASP A 363 -16.63 -18.58 -22.79
C ASP A 363 -16.85 -18.78 -21.27
N GLY A 364 -16.51 -17.75 -20.49
CA GLY A 364 -16.83 -17.68 -19.06
C GLY A 364 -15.72 -18.12 -18.11
N LEU A 365 -14.58 -18.60 -18.62
CA LEU A 365 -13.40 -18.86 -17.79
C LEU A 365 -12.63 -17.57 -17.48
N GLU A 366 -12.28 -17.38 -16.22
CA GLU A 366 -11.46 -16.27 -15.74
C GLU A 366 -10.33 -16.80 -14.82
N PRO A 367 -9.17 -16.13 -14.78
CA PRO A 367 -8.18 -16.38 -13.74
C PRO A 367 -8.79 -16.22 -12.34
N GLY A 368 -8.39 -17.07 -11.41
CA GLY A 368 -8.90 -17.13 -10.05
C GLY A 368 -10.03 -18.14 -9.85
N MET A 369 -10.61 -18.68 -10.92
CA MET A 369 -11.65 -19.70 -10.80
C MET A 369 -11.09 -21.08 -10.42
N LEU A 370 -11.80 -21.81 -9.56
CA LEU A 370 -11.54 -23.21 -9.29
C LEU A 370 -12.22 -24.08 -10.34
N GLN A 371 -11.44 -24.87 -11.07
CA GLN A 371 -11.93 -25.76 -12.10
C GLN A 371 -11.73 -27.22 -11.69
N GLN A 372 -12.82 -27.98 -11.69
CA GLN A 372 -12.76 -29.42 -11.54
C GLN A 372 -12.18 -30.04 -12.83
N VAL A 373 -11.13 -30.83 -12.68
CA VAL A 373 -10.41 -31.52 -13.76
C VAL A 373 -10.73 -33.01 -13.72
N ASN A 374 -11.19 -33.52 -14.87
CA ASN A 374 -11.45 -34.92 -15.09
C ASN A 374 -10.81 -35.38 -16.42
N LEU A 375 -9.55 -35.78 -16.33
CA LEU A 375 -8.72 -36.35 -17.39
C LEU A 375 -8.14 -37.69 -16.90
N PRO A 376 -8.94 -38.79 -16.91
CA PRO A 376 -8.53 -40.09 -16.36
C PRO A 376 -7.25 -40.66 -16.99
N GLU A 377 -7.02 -40.42 -18.28
CA GLU A 377 -5.82 -40.85 -19.02
C GLU A 377 -4.53 -40.21 -18.49
N HIS A 378 -4.66 -39.08 -17.80
CA HIS A 378 -3.57 -38.39 -17.12
C HIS A 378 -3.58 -38.62 -15.62
N ASP A 379 -4.36 -39.57 -15.08
CA ASP A 379 -4.49 -39.82 -13.64
C ASP A 379 -4.90 -38.54 -12.88
N LEU A 380 -5.86 -37.81 -13.45
CA LEU A 380 -6.50 -36.62 -12.88
C LEU A 380 -8.01 -36.85 -12.89
N VAL A 381 -8.55 -37.46 -11.84
CA VAL A 381 -9.98 -37.81 -11.72
C VAL A 381 -10.58 -37.05 -10.56
N ASN A 382 -11.57 -36.20 -10.83
CA ASN A 382 -12.19 -35.32 -9.81
C ASN A 382 -11.18 -34.49 -9.01
N THR A 383 -10.08 -34.08 -9.66
CA THR A 383 -9.06 -33.23 -9.04
C THR A 383 -9.40 -31.77 -9.29
N GLU A 384 -9.24 -30.91 -8.31
CA GLU A 384 -9.47 -29.47 -8.49
C GLU A 384 -8.17 -28.73 -8.85
N GLY A 385 -8.26 -27.68 -9.67
CA GLY A 385 -7.14 -26.79 -9.95
C GLY A 385 -7.58 -25.34 -10.12
N LEU A 386 -6.68 -24.41 -9.85
CA LEU A 386 -6.90 -22.98 -10.00
C LEU A 386 -6.55 -22.54 -11.43
N ILE A 387 -7.45 -21.80 -12.08
CA ILE A 387 -7.15 -21.13 -13.35
C ILE A 387 -6.22 -19.95 -13.07
N THR A 388 -5.04 -19.94 -13.66
CA THR A 388 -4.01 -18.90 -13.43
C THR A 388 -3.88 -17.94 -14.60
N SER A 389 -4.24 -18.37 -15.80
CA SER A 389 -4.22 -17.54 -17.00
C SER A 389 -5.28 -17.98 -17.99
N VAL A 390 -5.89 -16.99 -18.65
CA VAL A 390 -6.81 -17.18 -19.77
C VAL A 390 -6.41 -16.22 -20.87
N ARG A 391 -6.07 -16.76 -22.05
CA ARG A 391 -5.72 -15.97 -23.23
C ARG A 391 -6.75 -16.19 -24.34
N ALA A 392 -7.47 -15.15 -24.71
CA ALA A 392 -8.43 -15.15 -25.79
C ALA A 392 -7.81 -14.60 -27.08
N ARG A 393 -7.88 -15.36 -28.18
CA ARG A 393 -7.39 -14.96 -29.51
C ARG A 393 -8.50 -15.09 -30.56
N ASP A 394 -8.51 -14.17 -31.51
CA ASP A 394 -9.29 -14.33 -32.74
C ASP A 394 -8.62 -15.36 -33.65
N LYS A 395 -9.37 -16.41 -33.99
CA LYS A 395 -8.99 -17.40 -34.99
C LYS A 395 -10.23 -17.78 -35.80
N ASP A 396 -10.15 -17.58 -37.12
CA ASP A 396 -11.20 -17.98 -38.07
C ASP A 396 -12.61 -17.46 -37.70
N ASN A 397 -12.72 -16.17 -37.31
CA ASN A 397 -13.95 -15.52 -36.85
C ASN A 397 -14.56 -16.08 -35.55
N ARG A 398 -13.77 -16.82 -34.75
CA ARG A 398 -14.16 -17.30 -33.42
C ARG A 398 -13.10 -16.90 -32.41
N ILE A 399 -13.50 -16.78 -31.14
CA ILE A 399 -12.54 -16.63 -30.05
C ILE A 399 -12.15 -18.02 -29.55
N VAL A 400 -10.85 -18.27 -29.51
CA VAL A 400 -10.25 -19.45 -28.88
C VAL A 400 -9.57 -19.01 -27.59
N TYR A 401 -9.87 -19.69 -26.50
CA TYR A 401 -9.30 -19.47 -25.17
C TYR A 401 -8.21 -20.49 -24.91
N SER A 402 -6.98 -20.06 -24.73
CA SER A 402 -5.89 -20.87 -24.16
C SER A 402 -5.89 -20.68 -22.65
N VAL A 403 -6.04 -21.76 -21.89
CA VAL A 403 -6.28 -21.74 -20.45
C VAL A 403 -5.20 -22.55 -19.74
N LYS A 404 -4.75 -22.03 -18.59
CA LYS A 404 -3.77 -22.68 -17.72
C LYS A 404 -4.36 -22.95 -16.34
N VAL A 405 -4.47 -24.23 -15.99
CA VAL A 405 -4.97 -24.72 -14.70
C VAL A 405 -3.82 -25.32 -13.90
N ILE A 406 -3.73 -24.97 -12.62
CA ILE A 406 -2.64 -25.44 -11.75
C ILE A 406 -3.20 -25.95 -10.44
N ASN A 407 -2.69 -27.09 -9.97
CA ASN A 407 -2.85 -27.56 -8.60
C ASN A 407 -1.46 -27.67 -7.94
N GLY A 408 -1.31 -27.12 -6.74
CA GLY A 408 -0.03 -27.03 -6.04
C GLY A 408 0.70 -25.71 -6.28
N PRO A 409 1.98 -25.60 -5.89
CA PRO A 409 2.74 -24.38 -6.12
C PRO A 409 2.87 -24.22 -7.62
N ALA A 410 2.18 -23.21 -8.17
CA ALA A 410 2.44 -22.79 -9.53
C ALA A 410 3.94 -22.63 -9.70
N HIS A 411 4.42 -22.86 -10.92
CA HIS A 411 5.60 -22.14 -11.36
C HIS A 411 5.25 -20.65 -11.26
N GLU A 412 5.30 -20.07 -10.05
CA GLU A 412 5.47 -18.65 -9.87
C GLU A 412 6.71 -18.35 -10.70
N ASP A 413 6.52 -17.55 -11.75
CA ASP A 413 7.61 -16.90 -12.46
C ASP A 413 8.62 -16.50 -11.39
N TRP A 414 9.87 -16.87 -11.59
CA TRP A 414 10.93 -16.58 -10.63
C TRP A 414 10.88 -15.11 -10.18
N VAL A 415 10.45 -14.22 -11.07
CA VAL A 415 10.17 -12.79 -10.86
C VAL A 415 9.02 -12.50 -9.88
N SER A 416 7.94 -13.28 -9.86
CA SER A 416 6.79 -13.09 -8.95
C SER A 416 7.06 -13.60 -7.52
N PHE A 417 7.94 -14.61 -7.37
CA PHE A 417 8.35 -15.13 -6.06
C PHE A 417 9.57 -14.39 -5.47
N PHE A 418 10.51 -13.94 -6.32
CA PHE A 418 11.69 -13.16 -5.90
C PHE A 418 11.54 -11.64 -6.04
N GLY A 419 10.68 -11.12 -6.92
CA GLY A 419 10.24 -9.72 -6.86
C GLY A 419 9.40 -9.44 -5.61
N LYS A 420 8.84 -10.51 -5.05
CA LYS A 420 8.36 -10.59 -3.69
C LYS A 420 9.54 -10.36 -2.69
N SER A 421 10.70 -10.99 -2.82
CA SER A 421 11.83 -10.76 -1.90
C SER A 421 12.64 -9.48 -2.13
N GLU A 422 12.61 -8.88 -3.33
CA GLU A 422 13.42 -7.68 -3.65
C GLU A 422 12.73 -6.34 -3.35
N ASN A 423 11.41 -6.33 -3.16
CA ASN A 423 10.75 -5.13 -2.63
C ASN A 423 11.01 -5.01 -1.13
N LYS A 424 11.91 -4.10 -0.77
CA LYS A 424 12.09 -3.57 0.59
C LYS A 424 10.77 -3.04 1.19
N ASP A 425 9.73 -2.82 0.38
CA ASP A 425 8.40 -2.35 0.79
C ASP A 425 7.52 -3.40 1.49
N ARG A 426 8.07 -4.58 1.81
CA ARG A 426 7.35 -5.74 2.34
C ARG A 426 6.98 -5.67 3.82
N GLU A 427 7.49 -4.71 4.59
CA GLU A 427 7.29 -4.70 6.05
C GLU A 427 6.00 -4.02 6.55
N LEU A 428 5.10 -3.63 5.65
CA LEU A 428 3.90 -2.87 6.03
C LEU A 428 2.66 -3.61 5.54
N ILE A 429 2.31 -4.69 6.21
CA ILE A 429 0.89 -5.02 6.42
C ILE A 429 0.69 -4.88 7.91
N GLU A 430 1.42 -5.64 8.71
CA GLU A 430 1.45 -5.50 10.16
C GLU A 430 2.89 -5.16 10.55
N GLY A 431 3.13 -4.02 11.20
CA GLY A 431 4.47 -3.59 11.59
C GLY A 431 4.37 -2.49 12.64
N LEU A 432 5.34 -2.40 13.56
CA LEU A 432 5.33 -1.40 14.65
C LEU A 432 5.77 0.00 14.18
N GLU A 433 6.12 0.15 12.91
CA GLU A 433 6.57 1.41 12.29
C GLU A 433 5.39 2.33 11.96
N LEU A 434 5.38 3.56 12.47
CA LEU A 434 4.36 4.55 12.14
C LEU A 434 4.48 4.94 10.66
N ILE A 435 3.36 5.03 9.96
CA ILE A 435 3.34 5.68 8.65
C ILE A 435 3.12 7.18 8.84
N GLN A 436 3.67 7.98 7.92
CA GLN A 436 3.52 9.42 7.97
C GLN A 436 2.86 9.98 6.72
N PRO A 437 1.52 9.90 6.56
CA PRO A 437 0.82 10.51 5.43
C PRO A 437 0.97 12.04 5.43
N VAL A 438 1.16 12.62 4.24
CA VAL A 438 1.20 14.07 4.02
C VAL A 438 -0.18 14.56 3.57
N HIS A 439 -0.65 15.64 4.18
CA HIS A 439 -1.88 16.34 3.81
C HIS A 439 -1.58 17.80 3.53
N GLU A 440 -1.90 18.24 2.31
CA GLU A 440 -1.64 19.59 1.82
C GLU A 440 -2.93 20.41 1.82
N PHE A 441 -2.79 21.67 2.22
CA PHE A 441 -3.84 22.68 2.21
C PHE A 441 -3.34 23.94 1.51
N ASP A 442 -4.26 24.70 0.94
CA ASP A 442 -3.97 26.01 0.36
C ASP A 442 -5.02 27.05 0.76
N LYS A 443 -4.60 28.32 0.77
CA LYS A 443 -5.51 29.45 0.92
C LYS A 443 -5.01 30.67 0.19
N TRP A 444 -5.87 31.28 -0.61
CA TRP A 444 -5.68 32.61 -1.18
C TRP A 444 -6.32 33.65 -0.26
N TRP A 445 -5.49 34.51 0.34
CA TRP A 445 -5.95 35.55 1.26
C TRP A 445 -6.42 36.78 0.50
N LYS A 446 -7.58 37.32 0.87
CA LYS A 446 -8.03 38.64 0.39
C LYS A 446 -7.51 39.74 1.30
N GLU A 447 -7.19 40.90 0.75
CA GLU A 447 -6.79 42.08 1.55
C GLU A 447 -7.84 42.45 2.61
N THR A 448 -9.12 42.19 2.33
CA THR A 448 -10.24 42.48 3.22
C THR A 448 -10.52 41.39 4.27
N GLU A 449 -9.79 40.27 4.27
CA GLU A 449 -9.95 39.25 5.32
C GLU A 449 -9.31 39.71 6.62
N PHE A 450 -9.93 39.34 7.75
CA PHE A 450 -9.45 39.66 9.09
C PHE A 450 -9.77 38.52 10.06
N PRO A 451 -8.82 38.07 10.90
CA PRO A 451 -7.39 38.44 10.92
C PRO A 451 -6.66 37.93 9.66
N ASN A 452 -5.61 38.63 9.20
CA ASN A 452 -4.93 38.29 7.93
C ASN A 452 -3.41 38.21 8.10
N LEU A 453 -2.85 37.09 7.61
CA LEU A 453 -1.43 36.75 7.69
C LEU A 453 -0.50 37.74 6.98
N PHE A 454 -1.00 38.41 5.93
CA PHE A 454 -0.20 39.29 5.07
C PHE A 454 -0.43 40.78 5.35
N ASN A 455 -1.24 41.12 6.36
CA ASN A 455 -1.58 42.52 6.61
C ASN A 455 -0.38 43.30 7.16
N THR A 456 -0.07 44.44 6.55
CA THR A 456 1.09 45.27 6.89
C THR A 456 0.86 46.17 8.11
N TYR A 457 1.97 46.59 8.69
CA TYR A 457 2.16 47.28 9.97
C TYR A 457 1.03 48.22 10.42
N ILE A 458 0.37 47.86 11.53
CA ILE A 458 -0.46 48.77 12.32
C ILE A 458 0.34 49.19 13.54
N TYR A 459 0.87 50.41 13.54
CA TYR A 459 1.50 51.00 14.72
C TYR A 459 0.47 51.77 15.55
N PRO A 460 0.58 51.78 16.89
CA PRO A 460 -0.19 52.70 17.71
C PRO A 460 0.07 54.13 17.24
N SER A 461 -0.98 54.86 16.88
CA SER A 461 -0.92 56.26 16.51
C SER A 461 -1.94 57.04 17.36
N ARG A 462 -1.85 58.38 17.38
CA ARG A 462 -2.85 59.22 18.06
C ARG A 462 -4.28 59.00 17.57
N ASN A 463 -4.45 58.40 16.39
CA ASN A 463 -5.74 58.14 15.75
C ASN A 463 -6.06 56.64 15.62
N THR A 464 -5.23 55.75 16.16
CA THR A 464 -5.39 54.29 16.07
C THR A 464 -5.72 53.75 17.46
N PHE A 465 -7.01 53.46 17.70
CA PHE A 465 -7.51 52.94 18.97
C PHE A 465 -7.76 51.43 18.88
N PRO A 466 -7.57 50.67 19.97
CA PRO A 466 -7.94 49.25 20.01
C PRO A 466 -9.41 49.06 19.62
N SER A 467 -9.68 48.14 18.70
CA SER A 467 -11.04 47.75 18.31
C SER A 467 -11.08 46.22 18.14
N SER A 468 -12.29 45.66 18.06
CA SER A 468 -12.48 44.23 17.76
C SER A 468 -12.00 43.82 16.36
N SER A 469 -11.67 44.78 15.48
CA SER A 469 -11.11 44.58 14.14
C SER A 469 -9.61 44.91 14.06
N LEU A 470 -8.99 45.36 15.16
CA LEU A 470 -7.60 45.81 15.18
C LEU A 470 -6.73 44.78 15.91
N TYR A 471 -6.06 43.92 15.14
CA TYR A 471 -5.14 42.90 15.65
C TYR A 471 -3.69 43.38 15.59
N PRO A 472 -2.85 43.04 16.59
CA PRO A 472 -1.42 43.33 16.54
C PRO A 472 -0.77 42.60 15.36
N VAL A 473 0.23 43.23 14.75
CA VAL A 473 0.94 42.71 13.59
C VAL A 473 1.54 41.33 13.88
N LEU A 474 1.30 40.39 12.97
CA LEU A 474 1.80 39.02 13.03
C LEU A 474 3.18 38.96 12.34
N LEU A 475 4.26 39.23 13.08
CA LEU A 475 5.63 39.29 12.52
C LEU A 475 6.40 37.97 12.68
N GLY A 476 7.16 37.61 11.63
CA GLY A 476 8.21 36.59 11.66
C GLY A 476 7.76 35.25 12.27
N ALA A 477 8.55 34.69 13.19
CA ALA A 477 8.26 33.44 13.91
C ALA A 477 6.98 33.45 14.79
N SER A 478 6.20 34.55 14.79
CA SER A 478 4.94 34.68 15.52
C SER A 478 3.69 34.69 14.63
N SER A 479 3.83 34.57 13.31
CA SER A 479 2.69 34.58 12.38
C SER A 479 1.89 33.29 12.43
N LEU A 480 2.57 32.15 12.48
CA LEU A 480 1.98 30.81 12.57
C LEU A 480 2.79 29.98 13.56
N LYS A 481 2.16 29.56 14.67
CA LYS A 481 2.84 28.82 15.74
C LYS A 481 2.28 27.42 15.95
N TYR A 482 0.97 27.26 15.81
CA TYR A 482 0.30 25.99 16.12
C TYR A 482 -0.76 25.65 15.08
N ILE A 483 -1.02 24.35 14.95
CA ILE A 483 -2.22 23.81 14.33
C ILE A 483 -3.08 23.21 15.44
N ALA A 484 -4.28 23.75 15.64
CA ALA A 484 -5.30 23.12 16.47
C ALA A 484 -6.03 22.04 15.66
N TYR A 485 -6.30 20.91 16.31
CA TYR A 485 -7.11 19.83 15.73
C TYR A 485 -8.42 19.67 16.50
N TYR A 486 -9.50 19.45 15.76
CA TYR A 486 -10.84 19.31 16.32
C TYR A 486 -11.29 17.87 16.27
N ILE A 487 -11.65 17.29 17.42
CA ILE A 487 -12.24 15.94 17.51
C ILE A 487 -13.70 16.09 17.88
N ASN A 488 -14.59 15.50 17.08
CA ASN A 488 -16.05 15.60 17.26
C ASN A 488 -16.56 17.05 17.36
N GLY A 489 -15.90 17.99 16.67
CA GLY A 489 -16.29 19.41 16.62
C GLY A 489 -15.77 20.29 17.76
N ASN A 490 -15.01 19.75 18.71
CA ASN A 490 -14.35 20.53 19.76
C ASN A 490 -12.84 20.54 19.54
N GLU A 491 -12.19 21.68 19.82
CA GLU A 491 -10.73 21.76 19.82
C GLU A 491 -10.17 20.84 20.91
N ALA A 492 -9.49 19.79 20.48
CA ALA A 492 -9.00 18.74 21.36
C ALA A 492 -7.54 18.95 21.78
N GLY A 493 -6.77 19.71 21.00
CA GLY A 493 -5.40 20.05 21.31
C GLY A 493 -4.71 20.78 20.16
N ARG A 494 -3.40 20.98 20.32
CA ARG A 494 -2.56 21.75 19.38
C ARG A 494 -1.23 21.08 19.15
N VAL A 495 -0.73 21.18 17.92
CA VAL A 495 0.62 20.75 17.55
C VAL A 495 1.45 21.93 17.05
N PRO A 496 2.75 22.01 17.40
CA PRO A 496 3.60 23.12 16.95
C PRO A 496 3.89 23.02 15.45
N ILE A 497 3.98 24.19 14.81
CA ILE A 497 4.48 24.30 13.43
C ILE A 497 6.01 24.22 13.49
N LEU A 498 6.58 23.24 12.77
CA LEU A 498 8.00 22.90 12.81
C LEU A 498 8.85 23.75 11.86
N THR A 499 8.27 24.14 10.73
CA THR A 499 8.94 25.02 9.76
C THR A 499 7.92 25.99 9.18
N SER A 500 8.29 27.26 9.14
CA SER A 500 7.60 28.29 8.37
C SER A 500 8.60 29.02 7.49
N ASP A 501 8.48 28.84 6.17
CA ASP A 501 9.33 29.53 5.20
C ASP A 501 8.51 30.63 4.54
N GLN A 502 9.03 31.85 4.63
CA GLN A 502 8.54 33.00 3.87
C GLN A 502 9.41 33.13 2.64
N ASP A 503 8.89 32.73 1.49
CA ASP A 503 9.55 33.02 0.23
C ASP A 503 9.29 34.50 -0.13
N ARG A 504 10.37 35.28 -0.09
CA ARG A 504 10.33 36.73 -0.33
C ARG A 504 10.02 37.07 -1.79
N ASP A 505 10.23 36.12 -2.71
CA ASP A 505 10.03 36.33 -4.14
C ASP A 505 8.64 35.86 -4.62
N THR A 506 7.96 34.94 -3.91
CA THR A 506 6.67 34.36 -4.33
C THR A 506 5.43 34.83 -3.57
N LEU A 507 5.55 35.74 -2.59
CA LEU A 507 4.43 36.24 -1.78
C LEU A 507 3.61 35.11 -1.10
N ALA A 508 4.26 34.00 -0.75
CA ALA A 508 3.64 32.86 -0.09
C ALA A 508 4.27 32.57 1.28
N ILE A 509 3.46 32.03 2.19
CA ILE A 509 3.92 31.49 3.48
C ILE A 509 3.64 30.00 3.48
N TYR A 510 4.71 29.20 3.62
CA TYR A 510 4.59 27.76 3.78
C TYR A 510 4.66 27.41 5.27
N SER A 511 3.80 26.50 5.73
CA SER A 511 3.83 25.98 7.10
C SER A 511 3.72 24.47 7.12
N ARG A 512 4.48 23.83 8.01
CA ARG A 512 4.46 22.37 8.21
C ARG A 512 4.39 22.01 9.68
N ALA A 513 3.51 21.09 10.04
CA ALA A 513 3.42 20.50 11.37
C ALA A 513 3.38 18.97 11.31
N ILE A 514 3.74 18.33 12.42
CA ILE A 514 3.61 16.88 12.59
C ILE A 514 2.64 16.59 13.74
N MET A 515 1.56 15.87 13.43
CA MET A 515 0.62 15.33 14.42
C MET A 515 1.03 13.93 14.85
N GLY A 516 1.42 13.77 16.11
CA GLY A 516 1.94 12.52 16.66
C GLY A 516 0.93 11.38 16.77
N SER A 517 1.43 10.20 17.15
CA SER A 517 0.65 8.97 17.35
C SER A 517 -0.25 8.99 18.59
N ASP A 518 -0.06 9.95 19.47
CA ASP A 518 -0.85 10.19 20.69
C ASP A 518 -2.26 10.73 20.39
N ILE A 519 -2.46 11.33 19.21
CA ILE A 519 -3.75 11.82 18.73
C ILE A 519 -4.49 10.67 18.02
N ASP A 520 -5.74 10.42 18.41
CA ASP A 520 -6.57 9.32 17.91
C ASP A 520 -8.04 9.77 17.76
N GLY A 521 -8.73 9.22 16.75
CA GLY A 521 -10.13 9.47 16.44
C GLY A 521 -10.40 10.43 15.28
N LYS A 522 -11.68 10.67 15.03
CA LYS A 522 -12.16 11.52 13.93
C LYS A 522 -11.81 12.99 14.13
N ILE A 523 -10.81 13.45 13.39
CA ILE A 523 -10.54 14.86 13.20
C ILE A 523 -11.59 15.41 12.22
N THR A 524 -12.17 16.57 12.53
CA THR A 524 -13.18 17.22 11.68
C THR A 524 -12.67 18.51 11.07
N HIS A 525 -11.78 19.23 11.76
CA HIS A 525 -11.23 20.50 11.31
C HIS A 525 -9.78 20.65 11.77
N LEU A 526 -9.00 21.42 11.02
CA LEU A 526 -7.70 21.95 11.42
C LEU A 526 -7.77 23.47 11.43
N ALA A 527 -7.21 24.09 12.47
CA ALA A 527 -7.13 25.53 12.57
C ALA A 527 -5.68 26.02 12.73
N TRP A 528 -5.29 26.99 11.93
CA TRP A 528 -3.98 27.62 11.97
C TRP A 528 -4.01 28.80 12.94
N ILE A 529 -3.13 28.76 13.93
CA ILE A 529 -3.14 29.70 15.05
C ILE A 529 -1.80 30.42 15.14
N GLY A 530 -1.89 31.74 15.33
CA GLY A 530 -0.75 32.63 15.44
C GLY A 530 -0.91 33.70 16.51
N GLY A 531 0.03 34.63 16.53
CA GLY A 531 0.07 35.74 17.47
C GLY A 531 0.96 35.49 18.69
N SER A 532 1.29 36.58 19.40
CA SER A 532 2.19 36.57 20.55
C SER A 532 1.65 35.77 21.73
N LEU A 533 0.32 35.71 21.87
CA LEU A 533 -0.38 34.98 22.93
C LEU A 533 -0.70 33.51 22.57
N ALA A 534 -0.33 33.05 21.38
CA ALA A 534 -0.57 31.65 21.00
C ALA A 534 0.37 30.72 21.79
N THR A 535 -0.24 29.76 22.49
CA THR A 535 0.45 28.67 23.19
C THR A 535 -0.15 27.32 22.79
N SER A 536 0.39 26.23 23.34
CA SER A 536 -0.15 24.88 23.21
C SER A 536 -1.51 24.68 23.89
N GLU A 537 -1.93 25.61 24.76
CA GLU A 537 -3.21 25.55 25.46
C GLU A 537 -4.37 25.99 24.56
N VAL A 538 -5.48 25.25 24.67
CA VAL A 538 -6.72 25.51 23.94
C VAL A 538 -7.26 26.91 24.26
N GLY A 539 -7.78 27.59 23.24
CA GLY A 539 -8.39 28.92 23.37
C GLY A 539 -7.42 30.10 23.47
N THR A 540 -6.10 29.87 23.34
CA THR A 540 -5.10 30.95 23.30
C THR A 540 -4.75 31.38 21.87
N GLY A 541 -4.22 32.59 21.68
CA GLY A 541 -3.81 33.08 20.37
C GLY A 541 -4.94 33.54 19.46
N ILE A 542 -4.62 33.72 18.17
CA ILE A 542 -5.54 34.20 17.13
C ILE A 542 -5.75 33.08 16.12
N TYR A 543 -7.00 32.71 15.87
CA TYR A 543 -7.40 31.76 14.82
C TYR A 543 -7.36 32.49 13.48
N LEU A 544 -6.46 32.07 12.61
CA LEU A 544 -6.21 32.72 11.33
C LEU A 544 -7.00 32.03 10.23
N ASP A 545 -7.03 30.71 10.27
CA ASP A 545 -7.74 29.91 9.29
C ASP A 545 -8.28 28.65 9.94
N ILE A 546 -9.45 28.19 9.48
CA ILE A 546 -10.05 26.93 9.90
C ILE A 546 -10.50 26.22 8.63
N GLN A 547 -9.97 25.03 8.39
CA GLN A 547 -10.32 24.21 7.23
C GLN A 547 -10.96 22.91 7.68
N GLU A 548 -11.97 22.46 6.94
CA GLU A 548 -12.59 21.16 7.15
C GLU A 548 -11.58 20.05 6.82
N PHE A 549 -11.44 19.10 7.73
CA PHE A 549 -10.52 17.97 7.61
C PHE A 549 -11.17 16.74 8.23
N ASN A 550 -12.08 16.11 7.49
CA ASN A 550 -12.78 14.90 7.93
C ASN A 550 -11.89 13.66 7.79
N PHE A 551 -11.07 13.41 8.80
CA PHE A 551 -10.06 12.35 8.77
C PHE A 551 -10.12 11.48 10.02
N GLU A 552 -10.24 10.16 9.85
CA GLU A 552 -10.20 9.19 10.96
C GLU A 552 -8.74 8.82 11.24
N LYS A 553 -8.10 9.53 12.18
CA LYS A 553 -6.70 9.29 12.52
C LYS A 553 -6.59 8.12 13.48
N SER A 554 -5.69 7.18 13.20
CA SER A 554 -5.33 6.11 14.15
C SER A 554 -3.99 6.38 14.84
N LYS A 555 -3.73 5.64 15.93
CA LYS A 555 -2.44 5.63 16.63
C LYS A 555 -1.30 5.03 15.81
N LEU A 556 -1.60 4.40 14.68
CA LEU A 556 -0.62 3.82 13.77
C LEU A 556 -0.01 4.84 12.80
N GLU A 557 -0.52 6.07 12.82
CA GLU A 557 -0.16 7.12 11.87
C GLU A 557 0.35 8.35 12.61
N THR A 558 1.28 9.05 11.98
CA THR A 558 1.70 10.39 12.31
C THR A 558 1.34 11.28 11.13
N LEU A 559 0.55 12.35 11.27
CA LEU A 559 0.17 13.15 10.08
C LEU A 559 1.18 14.26 9.86
N GLN A 560 1.66 14.40 8.63
CA GLN A 560 2.34 15.62 8.20
C GLN A 560 1.32 16.55 7.58
N ILE A 561 1.12 17.71 8.19
CA ILE A 561 0.22 18.74 7.68
C ILE A 561 1.06 19.83 7.06
N GLU A 562 0.77 20.14 5.81
CA GLU A 562 1.40 21.20 5.05
C GLU A 562 0.35 22.20 4.59
N LYS A 563 0.67 23.49 4.66
CA LYS A 563 -0.19 24.53 4.12
C LYS A 563 0.60 25.61 3.43
N THR A 564 0.10 26.00 2.25
CA THR A 564 0.59 27.15 1.51
C THR A 564 -0.44 28.28 1.54
N ASP A 565 -0.08 29.37 2.19
CA ASP A 565 -0.86 30.61 2.23
C ASP A 565 -0.34 31.56 1.15
N TRP A 566 -1.23 31.99 0.24
CA TRP A 566 -0.91 32.90 -0.85
C TRP A 566 -1.44 34.30 -0.57
N ARG A 567 -0.60 35.32 -0.76
CA ARG A 567 -1.05 36.71 -0.76
C ARG A 567 -1.91 36.98 -2.00
N TRP A 568 -2.89 37.88 -1.88
CA TRP A 568 -3.61 38.39 -3.03
C TRP A 568 -2.65 38.97 -4.09
N LEU A 569 -3.05 38.85 -5.36
CA LEU A 569 -2.40 39.51 -6.49
C LEU A 569 -2.75 41.01 -6.56
#